data_AF-A0A542AKA4-F1
#
_entry.id   AF-A0A542AKA4-F1
#
_cell.length_a   1.000
_cell.length_b   1.000
_cell.length_c   1.000
_cell.angle_alpha   90.00
_cell.angle_beta   90.00
_cell.angle_gamma   90.00
#
_symmetry.space_group_name_H-M   'P 1'
#
loop_
_entity.id
_entity.type
_entity.pdbx_description
1 polymer ?
#
loop_
_entity_poly.entity_id
_entity_poly.type
_entity_poly.pdbx_seq_one_letter_code
_entity_poly.pdbx_strand_id
1 'polypeptide(L)'
;MAAKKPFTFTAISYVVNKSGDGSVRCREEIVFEQVPSSKGTYQFKPIKRTVFMPEEEQVECDKKMMKHAGEVLSDYLSCHRG
;
A
#
# COMPACT_ATOMS: atom_id res chain seq x y z
N MET A 1 13.97 6.74 -36.40
CA MET A 1 13.45 5.92 -35.28
C MET A 1 12.56 6.84 -34.44
N ALA A 2 11.24 6.67 -34.49
CA ALA A 2 10.35 7.46 -33.63
C ALA A 2 10.59 7.07 -32.17
N ALA A 3 10.78 8.04 -31.29
CA ALA A 3 10.90 7.77 -29.86
C ALA A 3 9.61 7.07 -29.40
N LYS A 4 9.70 5.78 -29.03
CA LYS A 4 8.59 5.08 -28.39
C LYS A 4 8.25 5.87 -27.12
N LYS A 5 6.97 6.17 -26.93
CA LYS A 5 6.50 6.74 -25.65
C LYS A 5 6.92 5.77 -24.53
N PRO A 6 7.49 6.27 -23.42
CA PRO A 6 7.78 5.44 -22.25
C PRO A 6 6.51 4.71 -21.80
N PHE A 7 6.62 3.43 -21.46
CA PHE A 7 5.50 2.72 -20.86
C PHE A 7 5.28 3.25 -19.44
N THR A 8 4.06 3.68 -19.15
CA THR A 8 3.67 4.16 -17.83
C THR A 8 2.50 3.34 -17.29
N PHE A 9 2.49 3.07 -15.99
CA PHE A 9 1.34 2.50 -15.31
C PHE A 9 1.09 3.21 -13.97
N THR A 10 -0.16 3.10 -13.50
CA THR A 10 -0.58 3.69 -12.23
C THR A 10 -0.83 2.58 -11.22
N ALA A 11 -0.13 2.63 -10.08
CA ALA A 11 -0.43 1.82 -8.90
C ALA A 11 -1.31 2.62 -7.96
N ILE A 12 -2.42 2.05 -7.51
CA ILE A 12 -3.32 2.66 -6.53
C ILE A 12 -3.37 1.74 -5.32
N SER A 13 -3.09 2.29 -4.14
CA SER A 13 -3.17 1.56 -2.87
C SER A 13 -4.39 2.01 -2.07
N TYR A 14 -5.01 1.04 -1.40
CA TYR A 14 -6.19 1.23 -0.58
C TYR A 14 -5.95 0.66 0.82
N VAL A 15 -6.58 1.26 1.82
CA VAL A 15 -6.64 0.75 3.19
C VAL A 15 -8.09 0.39 3.50
N VAL A 16 -8.28 -0.79 4.10
CA VAL A 16 -9.59 -1.27 4.55
C VAL A 16 -9.65 -1.18 6.07
N ASN A 17 -10.64 -0.45 6.58
CA ASN A 17 -10.89 -0.33 8.01
C ASN A 17 -11.59 -1.58 8.56
N LYS A 18 -10.83 -2.67 8.76
CA LYS A 18 -11.36 -3.94 9.29
C LYS A 18 -11.76 -3.88 10.77
N SER A 19 -11.24 -2.92 11.52
CA SER A 19 -11.53 -2.75 12.95
C SER A 19 -12.71 -1.81 13.24
N GLY A 20 -13.36 -1.28 12.20
CA GLY A 20 -14.44 -0.31 12.34
C GLY A 20 -15.58 -0.55 11.35
N ASP A 21 -15.92 0.46 10.56
CA ASP A 21 -17.08 0.48 9.66
C ASP A 21 -16.91 -0.33 8.36
N GLY A 22 -15.77 -1.00 8.16
CA GLY A 22 -15.47 -1.72 6.92
C GLY A 22 -15.18 -0.80 5.72
N SER A 23 -15.02 0.51 5.94
CA SER A 23 -14.76 1.45 4.85
C SER A 23 -13.44 1.18 4.13
N VAL A 24 -13.44 1.43 2.82
CA VAL A 24 -12.23 1.38 1.97
C VAL A 24 -11.84 2.80 1.61
N ARG A 25 -10.60 3.17 1.89
CA ARG A 25 -10.07 4.52 1.60
C ARG A 25 -8.86 4.40 0.68
N CYS A 26 -8.78 5.29 -0.30
CA CYS A 26 -7.59 5.42 -1.13
C CYS A 26 -6.46 6.01 -0.28
N ARG A 27 -5.30 5.36 -0.26
CA ARG A 27 -4.13 5.80 0.50
C ARG A 27 -3.24 6.67 -0.38
N GLU A 28 -2.84 6.14 -1.52
CA GLU A 28 -1.98 6.81 -2.47
C GLU A 28 -2.12 6.27 -3.89
N GLU A 29 -1.83 7.13 -4.85
CA GLU A 29 -1.63 6.81 -6.25
C GLU A 29 -0.18 7.10 -6.65
N ILE A 30 0.47 6.15 -7.29
CA ILE A 30 1.84 6.30 -7.79
C ILE A 30 1.86 5.98 -9.29
N VAL A 31 2.31 6.94 -10.09
CA VAL A 31 2.59 6.72 -11.52
C VAL A 31 4.03 6.27 -11.66
N PHE A 32 4.24 5.14 -12.31
CA PHE A 32 5.54 4.58 -12.62
C PHE A 32 5.84 4.70 -14.11
N GLU A 33 7.09 5.00 -14.44
CA GLU A 33 7.62 4.96 -15.79
C GLU A 33 8.63 3.82 -15.93
N GLN A 34 8.55 3.08 -17.03
CA GLN A 34 9.54 2.11 -17.42
C GLN A 34 10.79 2.80 -17.97
N VAL A 35 11.92 2.61 -17.30
CA VAL A 35 13.22 3.13 -17.72
C VAL A 35 14.19 1.99 -18.01
N PRO A 36 15.01 2.09 -19.08
CA PRO A 36 16.08 1.12 -19.32
C PRO A 36 17.15 1.22 -18.23
N SER A 37 17.67 0.07 -17.81
CA SER A 37 18.78 -0.03 -16.87
C SER A 37 20.10 -0.18 -17.62
N SER A 38 21.21 0.16 -16.97
CA SER A 38 22.56 -0.04 -17.50
C SER A 38 22.91 -1.52 -17.75
N LYS A 39 22.13 -2.46 -17.23
CA LYS A 39 22.31 -3.91 -17.40
C LYS A 39 21.47 -4.48 -18.55
N GLY A 40 20.85 -3.64 -19.38
CA GLY A 40 19.97 -4.09 -20.46
C GLY A 40 18.61 -4.63 -19.99
N THR A 41 18.26 -4.41 -18.72
CA THR A 41 16.93 -4.72 -18.18
C THR A 41 16.05 -3.47 -18.14
N TYR A 42 14.79 -3.61 -17.76
CA TYR A 42 13.90 -2.48 -17.49
C TYR A 42 13.65 -2.35 -15.98
N GLN A 43 13.58 -1.12 -15.50
CA GLN A 43 13.19 -0.78 -14.14
C GLN A 43 11.97 0.15 -14.18
N PHE A 44 11.18 0.14 -13.11
CA PHE A 44 10.08 1.08 -12.96
C PHE A 44 10.46 2.14 -11.93
N LYS A 45 10.43 3.40 -12.34
CA LYS A 45 10.69 4.54 -11.44
C LYS A 45 9.41 5.32 -11.19
N PRO A 46 9.11 5.68 -9.93
CA PRO A 46 7.98 6.55 -9.65
C PRO A 46 8.26 7.94 -10.23
N ILE A 47 7.34 8.46 -11.04
CA ILE A 47 7.42 9.80 -11.65
C ILE A 47 6.40 10.77 -11.05
N LYS A 48 5.34 10.25 -10.41
CA LYS A 48 4.34 11.05 -9.71
C LYS A 48 3.79 10.25 -8.53
N ARG A 49 3.58 10.90 -7.40
CA ARG A 49 2.92 10.35 -6.22
C ARG A 49 1.87 11.34 -5.74
N THR A 50 0.65 10.86 -5.57
CA THR A 50 -0.47 11.59 -4.96
C THR A 50 -0.84 10.87 -3.69
N VAL A 51 -0.66 11.51 -2.54
CA VAL A 51 -1.03 10.95 -1.24
C VAL A 51 -2.39 11.52 -0.87
N PHE A 52 -3.37 10.65 -0.65
CA PHE A 52 -4.73 11.03 -0.27
C PHE A 52 -4.96 10.93 1.24
N MET A 53 -4.19 10.06 1.90
CA MET A 53 -4.23 9.88 3.35
C MET A 53 -2.91 10.40 3.96
N PRO A 54 -2.94 11.43 4.83
CA PRO A 54 -1.76 11.92 5.53
C PRO A 54 -1.02 10.80 6.28
N GLU A 55 0.30 10.92 6.41
CA GLU A 55 1.13 9.91 7.09
C GLU A 55 0.68 9.65 8.53
N GLU A 56 0.27 10.71 9.24
CA GLU A 56 -0.25 10.62 10.61
C GLU A 56 -1.48 9.70 10.71
N GLU A 57 -2.42 9.84 9.77
CA GLU A 57 -3.60 8.98 9.69
C GLU A 57 -3.22 7.53 9.32
N GLN A 58 -2.26 7.35 8.42
CA GLN A 58 -1.75 6.02 8.07
C GLN A 58 -1.15 5.32 9.30
N VAL A 59 -0.32 6.03 10.07
CA VAL A 59 0.31 5.51 11.28
C VAL A 59 -0.74 5.16 12.34
N GLU A 60 -1.77 5.98 12.50
CA GLU A 60 -2.86 5.69 13.43
C GLU A 60 -3.65 4.45 13.01
N CYS A 61 -3.96 4.31 11.71
CA CYS A 61 -4.60 3.12 11.16
C CYS A 61 -3.75 1.86 11.40
N ASP A 62 -2.46 1.92 11.10
CA ASP A 62 -1.54 0.79 11.29
C ASP A 62 -1.44 0.37 12.76
N LYS A 63 -1.37 1.33 13.69
CA LYS A 63 -1.39 1.06 15.14
C LYS A 63 -2.66 0.33 15.58
N LYS A 64 -3.84 0.81 15.12
CA LYS A 64 -5.13 0.18 15.45
C LYS A 64 -5.22 -1.25 14.89
N MET A 65 -4.79 -1.45 13.64
CA MET A 65 -4.76 -2.76 13.02
C MET A 65 -3.86 -3.74 13.78
N MET A 66 -2.63 -3.32 14.14
CA MET A 66 -1.68 -4.17 14.86
C MET A 66 -2.17 -4.52 16.27
N LYS A 67 -2.79 -3.56 16.98
CA LYS A 67 -3.40 -3.82 18.29
C LYS A 67 -4.50 -4.88 18.18
N HIS A 68 -5.43 -4.70 17.24
CA HIS A 68 -6.54 -5.63 17.06
C HIS A 68 -6.08 -7.03 16.64
N ALA A 69 -5.08 -7.13 15.75
CA ALA A 69 -4.48 -8.41 15.38
C ALA A 69 -3.85 -9.13 16.59
N GLY A 70 -3.22 -8.38 17.49
CA GLY A 70 -2.69 -8.91 18.75
C GLY A 70 -3.77 -9.44 19.69
N GLU A 71 -4.88 -8.71 19.84
CA GLU A 71 -6.04 -9.14 20.64
C GLU A 71 -6.66 -10.43 20.08
N VAL A 72 -6.93 -10.48 18.77
CA VAL A 72 -7.51 -11.66 18.11
C VAL A 72 -6.60 -12.90 18.26
N LEU A 73 -5.28 -12.72 18.11
CA LEU A 73 -4.33 -13.81 18.30
C LEU A 73 -4.30 -14.28 19.77
N SER A 74 -4.31 -13.33 20.72
CA SER A 74 -4.35 -13.64 22.15
C SER A 74 -5.60 -14.43 22.52
N ASP A 75 -6.77 -13.99 22.05
CA ASP A 75 -8.04 -14.67 22.28
C ASP A 75 -8.02 -16.09 21.71
N TYR A 76 -7.58 -16.25 20.45
CA TYR A 76 -7.44 -17.57 19.83
C TYR A 76 -6.55 -18.50 20.65
N LEU A 77 -5.38 -18.02 21.11
CA LEU A 77 -4.45 -18.81 21.90
C LEU A 77 -5.00 -19.16 23.29
N SER A 78 -5.79 -18.27 23.91
CA SER A 78 -6.43 -18.56 25.19
C SER A 78 -7.53 -19.62 25.08
N CYS A 79 -8.29 -19.63 23.99
CA CYS A 79 -9.35 -20.61 23.73
C CYS A 79 -8.85 -21.99 23.30
N HIS A 80 -7.58 -22.12 22.88
CA HIS A 80 -7.01 -23.38 22.36
C HIS A 80 -5.83 -23.91 23.19
N ARG A 81 -5.60 -23.34 24.38
CA ARG A 81 -4.68 -23.86 25.41
C ARG A 81 -5.39 -24.70 26.50
N GLY A 82 -6.66 -25.07 26.30
CA GLY A 82 -7.44 -25.95 27.16
C GLY A 82 -7.53 -27.36 26.61
#